data_AF-N1U994-F1
#
_entry.id   AF-N1U994-F1
#
_cell.length_a   1.000
_cell.length_b   1.000
_cell.length_c   1.000
_cell.angle_alpha   90.00
_cell.angle_beta   90.00
_cell.angle_gamma   90.00
#
_symmetry.space_group_name_H-M   'P 1'
#
loop_
_entity.id
_entity.type
_entity.pdbx_description
1 polymer ?
#
loop_
_entity_poly.entity_id
_entity_poly.type
_entity_poly.pdbx_seq_one_letter_code
_entity_poly.pdbx_strand_id
1 'polypeptide(L)'
;MRETVKGKTSREIVALILEFSSAPGTSRHHWGTDIDLNALENSYFQKGGKGEKFYNWMFKNAKRFGFCQPYTPKTSRGNKGYNEEKWHWSYAPIANKLQDDWVRLFKEGKIQFKEKFSGGEFLQDLAFEYVTSVNSECRSIR
;
A
#
# COMPACT_ATOMS: atom_id res chain seq x y z
N MET A 1 13.56 -14.16 12.00
CA MET A 1 14.30 -13.97 10.74
C MET A 1 13.43 -14.52 9.63
N ARG A 2 13.11 -13.72 8.59
CA ARG A 2 12.43 -14.25 7.39
C ARG A 2 13.42 -15.18 6.67
N GLU A 3 12.99 -16.37 6.31
CA GLU A 3 13.86 -17.35 5.64
C GLU A 3 14.28 -16.85 4.25
N THR A 4 15.48 -17.25 3.81
CA THR A 4 15.96 -16.96 2.46
C THR A 4 15.06 -17.64 1.44
N VAL A 5 14.49 -16.86 0.52
CA VAL A 5 13.71 -17.38 -0.59
C VAL A 5 14.61 -18.21 -1.51
N LYS A 6 14.34 -19.51 -1.65
CA LYS A 6 15.06 -20.45 -2.53
C LYS A 6 14.23 -20.80 -3.76
N GLY A 7 14.90 -21.12 -4.86
CA GLY A 7 14.25 -21.63 -6.08
C GLY A 7 13.33 -20.64 -6.80
N LYS A 8 13.55 -19.33 -6.61
CA LYS A 8 12.75 -18.27 -7.22
C LYS A 8 13.62 -17.37 -8.10
N THR A 9 13.06 -16.95 -9.22
CA THR A 9 13.66 -15.95 -10.12
C THR A 9 13.63 -14.57 -9.48
N SER A 10 14.48 -13.64 -9.94
CA SER A 10 14.48 -12.25 -9.44
C SER A 10 13.12 -11.57 -9.58
N ARG A 11 12.37 -11.85 -10.66
CA ARG A 11 11.01 -11.33 -10.87
C ARG A 11 10.04 -11.84 -9.82
N GLU A 12 10.09 -13.13 -9.48
CA GLU A 12 9.25 -13.69 -8.42
C GLU A 12 9.64 -13.15 -7.04
N ILE A 13 10.94 -12.96 -6.78
CA ILE A 13 11.39 -12.34 -5.53
C ILE A 13 10.84 -10.92 -5.40
N VAL A 14 10.91 -10.11 -6.46
CA VAL A 14 10.30 -8.75 -6.48
C VAL A 14 8.80 -8.84 -6.22
N ALA A 15 8.09 -9.74 -6.89
CA ALA A 15 6.64 -9.91 -6.70
C ALA A 15 6.29 -10.28 -5.24
N LEU A 16 7.05 -11.19 -4.61
CA LEU A 16 6.87 -11.56 -3.20
C LEU A 16 7.15 -10.40 -2.24
N ILE A 17 8.19 -9.59 -2.51
CA ILE A 17 8.49 -8.41 -1.70
C ILE A 17 7.32 -7.43 -1.76
N LEU A 18 6.80 -7.17 -2.96
CA LEU A 18 5.72 -6.21 -3.18
C LEU A 18 4.42 -6.57 -2.45
N GLU A 19 4.19 -7.84 -2.08
CA GLU A 19 2.99 -8.22 -1.33
C GLU A 19 2.83 -7.47 0.00
N PHE A 20 3.95 -7.07 0.63
CA PHE A 20 3.99 -6.42 1.94
C PHE A 20 4.95 -5.22 2.02
N SER A 21 5.78 -5.00 1.00
CA SER A 21 6.80 -3.96 1.03
C SER A 21 6.85 -3.26 -0.31
N SER A 22 6.40 -2.01 -0.30
CA SER A 22 6.43 -1.15 -1.47
C SER A 22 7.86 -0.98 -2.00
N ALA A 23 8.01 -1.00 -3.32
CA ALA A 23 9.25 -0.57 -3.94
C ALA A 23 9.52 0.92 -3.67
N PRO A 24 10.80 1.36 -3.63
CA PRO A 24 11.15 2.77 -3.57
C PRO A 24 10.40 3.59 -4.62
N GLY A 25 9.79 4.71 -4.20
CA GLY A 25 8.99 5.57 -5.07
C GLY A 25 7.57 5.07 -5.40
N THR A 26 7.12 3.94 -4.84
CA THR A 26 5.76 3.39 -5.04
C THR A 26 4.90 3.38 -3.77
N SER A 27 5.46 3.78 -2.64
CA SER A 27 4.73 3.91 -1.36
C SER A 27 4.06 5.27 -1.19
N ARG A 28 2.87 5.28 -0.59
CA ARG A 28 2.21 6.50 -0.10
C ARG A 28 2.92 7.07 1.14
N HIS A 29 3.68 6.27 1.89
CA HIS A 29 4.53 6.76 2.99
C HIS A 29 5.58 7.77 2.50
N HIS A 30 6.09 7.63 1.26
CA HIS A 30 7.03 8.61 0.68
C HIS A 30 6.41 10.00 0.48
N TRP A 31 5.08 10.08 0.42
CA TRP A 31 4.35 11.34 0.27
C TRP A 31 4.06 12.04 1.60
N GLY A 32 4.41 11.40 2.73
CA GLY A 32 4.09 11.92 4.06
C GLY A 32 2.59 11.93 4.37
N THR A 33 1.79 11.15 3.64
CA THR A 33 0.32 11.11 3.79
C THR A 33 -0.18 9.91 4.58
N ASP A 34 0.69 8.96 4.89
CA ASP A 34 0.29 7.66 5.43
C ASP A 34 1.03 7.37 6.74
N ILE A 35 0.37 6.67 7.64
CA ILE A 35 0.87 6.33 8.97
C ILE A 35 0.57 4.87 9.31
N ASP A 36 1.52 4.22 9.97
CA ASP A 36 1.37 2.88 10.53
C ASP A 36 1.24 2.97 12.05
N LEU A 37 0.19 2.37 12.61
CA LEU A 37 -0.17 2.55 14.02
C LEU A 37 -0.09 1.23 14.80
N ASN A 38 0.60 1.24 15.93
CA ASN A 38 0.72 0.17 16.93
C ASN A 38 1.49 -1.11 16.55
N ALA A 39 1.07 -1.84 15.52
CA ALA A 39 1.58 -3.17 15.19
C ALA A 39 1.49 -3.46 13.69
N LEU A 40 2.31 -4.37 13.15
CA LEU A 40 2.35 -4.68 11.71
C LEU A 40 1.75 -6.07 11.41
N GLU A 41 0.87 -6.55 12.31
CA GLU A 41 0.21 -7.84 12.22
C GLU A 41 -1.31 -7.68 12.35
N ASN A 42 -2.06 -8.22 11.39
CA ASN A 42 -3.52 -8.10 11.40
C ASN A 42 -4.17 -8.72 12.65
N SER A 43 -3.57 -9.77 13.21
CA SER A 43 -4.05 -10.44 14.43
C SER A 43 -4.08 -9.51 15.65
N TYR A 44 -3.25 -8.47 15.68
CA TYR A 44 -3.30 -7.45 16.74
C TYR A 44 -4.64 -6.69 16.74
N PHE A 45 -5.22 -6.44 15.57
CA PHE A 45 -6.44 -5.63 15.38
C PHE A 45 -7.72 -6.45 15.20
N GLN A 46 -7.60 -7.77 15.03
CA GLN A 46 -8.71 -8.70 14.89
C GLN A 46 -9.40 -8.95 16.23
N LYS A 47 -10.55 -9.63 16.19
CA LYS A 47 -11.34 -10.00 17.37
C LYS A 47 -10.48 -10.71 18.42
N GLY A 48 -10.48 -10.22 19.65
CA GLY A 48 -9.65 -10.72 20.74
C GLY A 48 -8.22 -10.18 20.77
N GLY A 49 -7.81 -9.41 19.75
CA GLY A 49 -6.52 -8.73 19.68
C GLY A 49 -6.49 -7.44 20.52
N LYS A 50 -5.29 -7.04 20.96
CA LYS A 50 -5.09 -5.85 21.81
C LYS A 50 -5.53 -4.54 21.14
N GLY A 51 -5.42 -4.47 19.82
CA GLY A 51 -5.80 -3.33 18.99
C GLY A 51 -7.23 -3.35 18.47
N GLU A 52 -8.05 -4.34 18.81
CA GLU A 52 -9.42 -4.48 18.29
C GLU A 52 -10.25 -3.20 18.52
N LYS A 53 -10.24 -2.68 19.76
CA LYS A 53 -10.99 -1.47 20.11
C LYS A 53 -10.52 -0.26 19.30
N PHE A 54 -9.20 -0.12 19.15
CA PHE A 54 -8.59 0.96 18.36
C PHE A 54 -8.98 0.86 16.88
N TYR A 55 -8.84 -0.32 16.27
CA TYR A 55 -9.19 -0.54 14.88
C TYR A 55 -10.67 -0.27 14.61
N ASN A 56 -11.56 -0.77 15.48
CA ASN A 56 -12.99 -0.53 15.36
C ASN A 56 -13.34 0.96 15.48
N TRP A 57 -12.60 1.72 16.30
CA TRP A 57 -12.77 3.16 16.37
C TRP A 57 -12.31 3.85 15.09
N MET A 58 -11.11 3.50 14.58
CA MET A 58 -10.57 4.07 13.35
C MET A 58 -11.49 3.78 12.16
N PHE A 59 -11.93 2.53 12.00
CA PHE A 59 -12.85 2.11 10.94
C PHE A 59 -14.14 2.94 10.92
N LYS A 60 -14.70 3.29 12.09
CA LYS A 60 -15.92 4.09 12.20
C LYS A 60 -15.70 5.60 12.06
N ASN A 61 -14.53 6.11 12.44
CA ASN A 61 -14.34 7.55 12.66
C ASN A 61 -13.29 8.21 11.75
N ALA A 62 -12.30 7.47 11.25
CA ALA A 62 -11.14 8.02 10.54
C ALA A 62 -11.55 8.91 9.35
N LYS A 63 -12.60 8.51 8.62
CA LYS A 63 -13.15 9.26 7.48
C LYS A 63 -13.52 10.71 7.83
N ARG A 64 -14.02 10.95 9.05
CA ARG A 64 -14.39 12.29 9.54
C ARG A 64 -13.19 13.24 9.67
N PHE A 65 -11.98 12.68 9.76
CA PHE A 65 -10.72 13.40 9.89
C PHE A 65 -9.89 13.36 8.59
N GLY A 66 -10.47 12.88 7.48
CA GLY A 66 -9.77 12.75 6.21
C GLY A 66 -8.94 11.48 6.06
N PHE A 67 -8.98 10.55 7.03
CA PHE A 67 -8.21 9.31 6.97
C PHE A 67 -9.05 8.13 6.44
N CYS A 68 -8.40 7.20 5.75
CA CYS A 68 -8.98 5.91 5.33
C CYS A 68 -7.96 4.78 5.40
N GLN A 69 -8.44 3.53 5.35
CA GLN A 69 -7.58 2.36 5.17
C GLN A 69 -7.45 2.05 3.67
N PRO A 70 -6.31 2.35 3.00
CA PRO A 70 -6.15 2.11 1.57
C PRO A 70 -6.00 0.63 1.22
N TYR A 71 -5.45 -0.18 2.14
CA TYR A 71 -5.17 -1.60 1.90
C TYR A 71 -6.14 -2.49 2.69
N THR A 72 -7.37 -2.57 2.20
CA THR A 72 -8.41 -3.52 2.65
C THR A 72 -8.14 -4.94 2.12
N PRO A 73 -8.91 -5.98 2.48
CA PRO A 73 -8.76 -7.31 1.89
C PRO A 73 -8.67 -7.26 0.36
N LYS A 74 -7.70 -8.00 -0.21
CA LYS A 74 -7.48 -8.04 -1.67
C LYS A 74 -8.74 -8.39 -2.46
N THR A 75 -9.60 -9.23 -1.90
CA THR A 75 -10.89 -9.60 -2.48
C THR A 75 -11.82 -8.41 -2.72
N SER A 76 -11.73 -7.34 -1.92
CA SER A 76 -12.49 -6.10 -2.14
C SER A 76 -11.81 -5.13 -3.11
N ARG A 77 -10.57 -5.43 -3.54
CA ARG A 77 -9.75 -4.62 -4.47
C ARG A 77 -9.38 -5.39 -5.74
N GLY A 78 -10.23 -6.32 -6.18
CA GLY A 78 -10.04 -7.08 -7.42
C GLY A 78 -8.86 -8.05 -7.40
N ASN A 79 -8.42 -8.49 -6.21
CA ASN A 79 -7.26 -9.35 -5.97
C ASN A 79 -5.91 -8.75 -6.41
N LYS A 80 -5.75 -7.43 -6.32
CA LYS A 80 -4.56 -6.69 -6.76
C LYS A 80 -3.89 -5.88 -5.64
N GLY A 81 -2.63 -5.51 -5.87
CA GLY A 81 -1.85 -4.64 -4.98
C GLY A 81 -1.39 -5.31 -3.68
N TYR A 82 -1.21 -4.51 -2.63
CA TYR A 82 -0.73 -4.98 -1.31
C TYR A 82 -1.74 -5.90 -0.61
N ASN A 83 -1.29 -6.69 0.37
CA ASN A 83 -2.20 -7.44 1.25
C ASN A 83 -2.99 -6.50 2.18
N GLU A 84 -3.91 -7.05 2.98
CA GLU A 84 -4.64 -6.24 3.98
C GLU A 84 -3.68 -5.75 5.06
N GLU A 85 -3.73 -4.45 5.36
CA GLU A 85 -2.91 -3.82 6.40
C GLU A 85 -3.82 -3.00 7.33
N LYS A 86 -4.18 -3.56 8.49
CA LYS A 86 -5.10 -2.91 9.46
C LYS A 86 -4.47 -1.74 10.22
N TRP A 87 -3.16 -1.63 10.18
CA TRP A 87 -2.37 -0.57 10.80
C TRP A 87 -2.16 0.64 9.91
N HIS A 88 -2.36 0.49 8.59
CA HIS A 88 -2.00 1.48 7.58
C HIS A 88 -3.17 2.42 7.32
N TRP A 89 -3.00 3.70 7.63
CA TRP A 89 -4.02 4.73 7.44
C TRP A 89 -3.48 5.89 6.62
N SER A 90 -4.23 6.31 5.59
CA SER A 90 -3.85 7.36 4.66
C SER A 90 -4.72 8.59 4.80
N TYR A 91 -4.11 9.78 4.89
CA TYR A 91 -4.77 11.07 4.74
C TYR A 91 -5.15 11.30 3.28
N ALA A 92 -6.37 10.89 2.95
CA ALA A 92 -6.87 10.79 1.59
C ALA A 92 -6.87 12.11 0.79
N PRO A 93 -7.19 13.30 1.35
CA PRO A 93 -7.25 14.55 0.58
C PRO A 93 -5.96 14.90 -0.19
N ILE A 94 -4.80 14.61 0.39
CA ILE A 94 -3.49 14.85 -0.24
C ILE A 94 -3.04 13.61 -1.00
N ALA A 95 -3.16 12.43 -0.39
CA ALA A 95 -2.69 11.19 -0.98
C ALA A 95 -3.36 10.88 -2.33
N ASN A 96 -4.66 11.19 -2.48
CA ASN A 96 -5.38 11.01 -3.74
C ASN A 96 -4.81 11.89 -4.86
N LYS A 97 -4.47 13.15 -4.56
CA LYS A 97 -3.89 14.08 -5.54
C LYS A 97 -2.50 13.62 -5.99
N LEU A 98 -1.66 13.24 -5.03
CA LEU A 98 -0.31 12.76 -5.30
C LEU A 98 -0.30 11.42 -6.05
N GLN A 99 -1.28 10.55 -5.78
CA GLN A 99 -1.48 9.32 -6.55
C GLN A 99 -1.83 9.62 -8.01
N ASP A 100 -2.70 10.60 -8.25
CA ASP A 100 -3.08 10.98 -9.61
C ASP A 100 -1.89 11.62 -10.37
N ASP A 101 -1.10 12.45 -9.69
CA ASP A 101 0.15 12.99 -10.23
C ASP A 101 1.18 11.90 -10.53
N TRP A 102 1.35 10.95 -9.61
CA TRP A 102 2.23 9.80 -9.81
C TRP A 102 1.81 9.00 -11.05
N VAL A 103 0.50 8.70 -11.19
CA VAL A 103 -0.05 7.97 -12.33
C VAL A 103 0.21 8.71 -13.64
N ARG A 104 0.00 10.03 -13.64
CA ARG A 104 0.24 10.88 -14.81
C ARG A 104 1.73 10.87 -15.18
N LEU A 105 2.63 11.13 -14.23
CA LEU A 105 4.07 11.17 -14.46
C LEU A 105 4.64 9.80 -14.88
N PHE A 106 4.10 8.71 -14.35
CA PHE A 106 4.46 7.36 -14.76
C PHE A 106 4.06 7.09 -16.21
N LYS A 107 2.83 7.44 -16.62
CA LYS A 107 2.36 7.30 -18.00
C LYS A 107 3.11 8.20 -18.99
N GLU A 108 3.56 9.38 -18.54
CA GLU A 108 4.43 10.27 -19.31
C GLU A 108 5.89 9.76 -19.41
N GLY A 109 6.23 8.64 -18.75
CA GLY A 109 7.58 8.09 -18.73
C GLY A 109 8.58 8.86 -17.88
N LYS A 110 8.11 9.80 -17.04
CA LYS A 110 8.95 10.61 -16.14
C LYS A 110 9.33 9.87 -14.85
N ILE A 111 8.55 8.86 -14.46
CA ILE A 111 8.89 7.92 -13.38
C ILE A 111 9.33 6.61 -14.03
N GLN A 112 10.58 6.21 -13.76
CA GLN A 112 11.18 4.99 -14.28
C GLN A 112 11.99 4.29 -13.19
N PHE A 113 11.96 2.96 -13.19
CA PHE A 113 12.61 2.13 -12.15
C PHE A 113 13.84 1.38 -12.64
N LYS A 114 13.92 1.11 -13.95
CA LYS A 114 15.05 0.40 -14.55
C LYS A 114 16.36 1.11 -14.21
N GLU A 115 17.36 0.33 -13.77
CA GLU A 115 18.70 0.81 -13.40
C GLU A 115 18.75 1.82 -12.23
N LYS A 116 17.65 2.01 -11.48
CA LYS A 116 17.63 2.90 -10.30
C LYS A 116 17.95 2.18 -8.99
N PHE A 117 17.62 0.89 -8.91
CA PHE A 117 17.95 0.00 -7.79
C PHE A 117 17.78 -1.45 -8.24
N SER A 118 18.35 -2.38 -7.48
CA SER A 118 18.29 -3.83 -7.77
C SER A 118 16.84 -4.30 -7.87
N GLY A 119 16.49 -4.90 -9.02
CA GLY A 119 15.14 -5.41 -9.30
C GLY A 119 14.17 -4.37 -9.86
N GLY A 120 14.58 -3.11 -10.04
CA GLY A 120 13.75 -2.05 -10.63
C GLY A 120 13.32 -2.34 -12.07
N GLU A 121 14.09 -3.13 -12.82
CA GLU A 121 13.75 -3.61 -14.16
C GLU A 121 12.48 -4.48 -14.20
N PHE A 122 12.13 -5.14 -13.09
CA PHE A 122 10.94 -5.98 -12.96
C PHE A 122 9.70 -5.23 -12.50
N LEU A 123 9.82 -3.94 -12.14
CA LEU A 123 8.74 -3.17 -11.53
C LEU A 123 7.74 -2.57 -12.50
N GLN A 124 7.99 -2.53 -13.81
CA GLN A 124 7.22 -1.75 -14.79
C GLN A 124 5.70 -1.77 -14.56
N ASP A 125 4.98 -2.81 -15.01
CA ASP A 125 3.53 -2.89 -14.85
C ASP A 125 3.11 -3.12 -13.38
N LEU A 126 3.98 -3.75 -12.59
CA LEU A 126 3.73 -4.01 -11.17
C LEU A 126 3.56 -2.70 -10.39
N ALA A 127 4.44 -1.73 -10.59
CA ALA A 127 4.40 -0.45 -9.89
C ALA A 127 3.08 0.26 -10.13
N PHE A 128 2.58 0.25 -11.37
CA PHE A 128 1.28 0.83 -11.69
C PHE A 128 0.16 0.13 -10.94
N GLU A 129 0.12 -1.21 -10.96
CA GLU A 129 -0.88 -1.98 -10.23
C GLU A 129 -0.84 -1.67 -8.73
N TYR A 130 0.33 -1.75 -8.10
CA TYR A 130 0.49 -1.58 -6.66
C TYR A 130 0.18 -0.16 -6.21
N VAL A 131 0.56 0.86 -6.98
CA VAL A 131 0.22 2.26 -6.67
C VAL A 131 -1.27 2.51 -6.82
N THR A 132 -1.94 1.95 -7.83
CA THR A 132 -3.35 2.27 -8.13
C THR A 132 -4.38 1.42 -7.39
N SER A 133 -4.00 0.23 -6.91
CA SER A 133 -4.90 -0.72 -6.25
C SER A 133 -5.17 -0.36 -4.79
N VAL A 134 -5.89 0.74 -4.57
CA VAL A 134 -6.31 1.22 -3.24
C VAL A 134 -7.82 1.08 -3.06
N ASN A 135 -8.28 1.00 -1.80
CA ASN A 135 -9.70 0.99 -1.45
C ASN A 135 -10.41 2.19 -2.10
N SER A 136 -11.45 1.93 -2.88
CA SER A 136 -12.21 2.96 -3.59
C SER A 136 -12.90 3.95 -2.65
N GLU A 137 -13.23 3.53 -1.41
CA GLU A 137 -13.81 4.43 -0.41
C GLU A 137 -12.87 5.59 -0.07
N CYS A 138 -11.55 5.40 -0.14
CA CYS A 138 -10.57 6.47 0.05
C CYS A 138 -10.71 7.59 -0.98
N ARG A 139 -11.12 7.27 -2.21
CA ARG A 139 -11.29 8.26 -3.28
C ARG A 139 -12.49 9.18 -3.05
N SER A 140 -13.42 8.78 -2.18
CA SER A 140 -14.60 9.59 -1.81
C SER A 140 -14.30 10.68 -0.78
N ILE A 141 -13.11 10.66 -0.18
CA ILE A 141 -12.69 11.61 0.85
C ILE A 141 -11.85 12.70 0.17
N ARG A 142 -12.35 13.94 0.22
CA ARG A 142 -11.74 15.12 -0.41
C ARG A 142 -11.49 16.21 0.61
#